data_AF-A0A536HVF2-F1
#
_entry.id   AF-A0A536HVF2-F1
#
_cell.length_a   1.000
_cell.length_b   1.000
_cell.length_c   1.000
_cell.angle_alpha   90.00
_cell.angle_beta   90.00
_cell.angle_gamma   90.00
#
_symmetry.space_group_name_H-M   'P 1'
#
loop_
_entity.id
_entity.type
_entity.pdbx_description
1 polymer ?
#
loop_
_entity_poly.entity_id
_entity_poly.type
_entity_poly.pdbx_seq_one_letter_code
_entity_poly.pdbx_strand_id
1 'polypeptide(L)'
;MSRRAKALVAAIDALIMGAFAFSETDGSVGIGAAELVLWGAVAAAAACAVVVLLDGAAIIAWGAIGYVLFGALLTDGSPHWPLAALALALMPLVPRPNRSLGLGLLIASAAALIARVLIGLLV
;
A
#
# COMPACT_ATOMS: atom_id res chain seq x y z
N MET A 1 9.04 -10.95 -16.76
CA MET A 1 8.71 -11.55 -15.45
C MET A 1 7.27 -12.05 -15.48
N SER A 2 7.02 -13.30 -15.08
CA SER A 2 5.67 -13.90 -15.13
C SER A 2 4.73 -13.28 -14.08
N ARG A 3 3.41 -13.38 -14.32
CA ARG A 3 2.40 -12.89 -13.37
C ARG A 3 2.56 -13.50 -11.98
N ARG A 4 2.77 -14.81 -11.91
CA ARG A 4 2.98 -15.55 -10.66
C ARG A 4 4.21 -15.04 -9.91
N ALA A 5 5.30 -14.75 -10.62
CA ALA A 5 6.49 -14.19 -10.01
C ALA A 5 6.22 -12.78 -9.43
N LYS A 6 5.45 -11.94 -10.13
CA LYS A 6 5.10 -10.59 -9.64
C LYS A 6 4.21 -10.65 -8.39
N ALA A 7 3.21 -11.54 -8.42
CA ALA A 7 2.35 -11.77 -7.26
C ALA A 7 3.14 -12.30 -6.06
N LEU A 8 4.10 -13.21 -6.30
CA LEU A 8 4.96 -13.72 -5.24
C LEU A 8 5.83 -12.63 -4.62
N VAL A 9 6.43 -11.74 -5.43
CA VAL A 9 7.21 -10.60 -4.90
C VAL A 9 6.32 -9.69 -4.05
N ALA A 10 5.14 -9.30 -4.54
CA ALA A 10 4.22 -8.49 -3.76
C ALA A 10 3.75 -9.18 -2.45
N ALA A 11 3.61 -10.51 -2.47
CA ALA A 11 3.29 -11.28 -1.26
C ALA A 11 4.46 -11.31 -0.27
N ILE A 12 5.71 -11.41 -0.75
CA ILE A 12 6.90 -11.29 0.09
C ILE A 12 6.98 -9.88 0.69
N ASP A 13 6.73 -8.83 -0.09
CA ASP A 13 6.69 -7.45 0.41
C ASP A 13 5.64 -7.28 1.51
N ALA A 14 4.47 -7.90 1.35
CA ALA A 14 3.43 -7.92 2.39
C ALA A 14 3.88 -8.63 3.67
N LEU A 15 4.60 -9.75 3.55
CA LEU A 15 5.14 -10.48 4.71
C LEU A 15 6.23 -9.69 5.43
N ILE A 16 7.15 -9.07 4.70
CA ILE A 16 8.21 -8.21 5.27
C ILE A 16 7.57 -7.02 5.99
N MET A 17 6.60 -6.37 5.35
CA MET A 17 5.85 -5.27 5.98
C MET A 17 5.07 -5.76 7.21
N GLY A 18 4.55 -7.00 7.18
CA GLY A 18 3.87 -7.62 8.32
C GLY A 18 4.79 -7.84 9.52
N ALA A 19 6.01 -8.31 9.28
CA ALA A 19 7.03 -8.45 10.32
C ALA A 19 7.41 -7.09 10.92
N PHE A 20 7.56 -6.07 10.07
CA PHE A 20 7.84 -4.70 10.51
C PHE A 20 6.67 -4.09 11.30
N ALA A 21 5.43 -4.26 10.83
CA ALA A 21 4.25 -3.80 11.54
C ALA A 21 4.11 -4.48 12.92
N PHE A 22 4.38 -5.79 12.99
CA PHE A 22 4.36 -6.52 14.24
C PHE A 22 5.39 -6.00 15.24
N SER A 23 6.62 -5.70 14.81
CA SER A 23 7.66 -5.18 15.71
C SER A 23 7.38 -3.77 16.21
N GLU A 24 6.80 -2.91 15.36
CA GLU A 24 6.52 -1.51 15.73
C GLU A 24 5.24 -1.35 16.57
N THR A 25 4.32 -2.31 16.50
CA THR A 25 3.04 -2.27 17.23
C THR A 25 3.00 -3.24 18.41
N ASP A 26 4.09 -3.95 18.70
CA ASP A 26 4.12 -5.10 19.63
C ASP A 26 3.01 -6.14 19.33
N GLY A 27 2.63 -6.26 18.05
CA GLY A 27 1.53 -7.10 17.59
C GLY A 27 0.12 -6.55 17.85
N SER A 28 0.00 -5.33 18.36
CA SER A 28 -1.29 -4.65 18.54
C SER A 28 -1.95 -4.35 17.20
N VAL A 29 -3.21 -4.75 17.07
CA VAL A 29 -4.08 -4.39 15.95
C VAL A 29 -5.24 -3.58 16.50
N GLY A 30 -5.28 -2.29 16.19
CA GLY A 30 -6.25 -1.36 16.77
C GLY A 30 -6.59 -0.19 15.85
N ILE A 31 -7.36 0.75 16.40
CA ILE A 31 -7.77 2.00 15.73
C ILE A 31 -6.80 3.16 15.99
N GLY A 32 -5.65 2.91 16.60
CA GLY A 32 -4.61 3.92 16.73
C GLY A 32 -4.01 4.27 15.36
N ALA A 33 -3.50 5.50 15.22
CA ALA A 33 -2.97 5.98 13.95
C ALA A 33 -1.83 5.12 13.41
N ALA A 34 -0.92 4.68 14.28
CA ALA A 34 0.22 3.85 13.89
C ALA A 34 -0.23 2.47 13.42
N GLU A 35 -1.14 1.83 14.15
CA GLU A 35 -1.69 0.51 13.82
C GLU A 35 -2.45 0.53 12.50
N LEU A 36 -3.31 1.54 12.30
CA LEU A 36 -4.05 1.70 11.04
C LEU A 36 -3.11 1.88 9.86
N VAL A 37 -2.07 2.71 9.99
CA VAL A 37 -1.11 2.96 8.92
C VAL A 37 -0.30 1.70 8.60
N LEU A 38 0.29 1.06 9.61
CA LEU A 38 1.19 -0.07 9.41
C LEU A 38 0.44 -1.32 8.95
N TRP A 39 -0.61 -1.74 9.65
CA TRP A 39 -1.40 -2.91 9.25
C TRP A 39 -2.20 -2.67 7.98
N GLY A 40 -2.63 -1.43 7.73
CA GLY A 40 -3.22 -1.04 6.46
C GLY A 40 -2.24 -1.14 5.29
N ALA A 41 -0.95 -0.81 5.49
CA ALA A 41 0.09 -0.99 4.48
C ALA A 41 0.36 -2.48 4.18
N VAL A 42 0.32 -3.35 5.20
CA VAL A 42 0.36 -4.81 5.02
C VAL A 42 -0.81 -5.29 4.17
N ALA A 43 -2.03 -4.87 4.51
CA ALA A 43 -3.23 -5.22 3.76
C ALA A 43 -3.19 -4.70 2.32
N ALA A 44 -2.66 -3.49 2.10
CA ALA A 44 -2.49 -2.90 0.78
C ALA A 44 -1.51 -3.69 -0.10
N ALA A 45 -0.37 -4.11 0.45
CA ALA A 45 0.59 -4.96 -0.25
C ALA A 45 -0.01 -6.33 -0.59
N ALA A 46 -0.74 -6.96 0.35
CA ALA A 46 -1.46 -8.21 0.12
C ALA A 46 -2.52 -8.07 -0.98
N ALA A 47 -3.29 -6.97 -0.98
CA ALA A 47 -4.25 -6.67 -2.04
C ALA A 47 -3.58 -6.52 -3.41
N CYS A 48 -2.41 -5.88 -3.47
CA CYS A 48 -1.63 -5.80 -4.71
C CYS A 48 -1.21 -7.19 -5.21
N ALA A 49 -0.76 -8.08 -4.32
CA ALA A 49 -0.42 -9.46 -4.69
C ALA A 49 -1.62 -10.23 -5.29
N VAL A 50 -2.80 -10.09 -4.67
CA VAL A 50 -4.05 -10.71 -5.15
C VAL A 50 -4.46 -10.14 -6.51
N VAL A 51 -4.47 -8.80 -6.67
CA VAL A 51 -4.82 -8.15 -7.94
C VAL A 51 -3.86 -8.58 -9.05
N VAL A 52 -2.56 -8.63 -8.78
CA VAL A 52 -1.57 -9.10 -9.75
C VAL A 52 -1.80 -10.56 -10.11
N LEU A 53 -2.07 -11.44 -9.15
CA LEU A 53 -2.31 -12.87 -9.40
C LEU A 53 -3.55 -13.11 -10.28
N LEU A 54 -4.63 -12.37 -10.03
CA LEU A 54 -5.93 -12.55 -10.68
C LEU A 54 -6.08 -11.75 -11.99
N ASP A 55 -5.10 -10.94 -12.39
CA ASP A 55 -5.26 -9.93 -13.46
C ASP A 55 -6.39 -8.94 -13.16
N GLY A 56 -6.56 -8.63 -11.88
CA GLY A 56 -7.72 -7.91 -11.39
C GLY A 56 -7.73 -6.42 -11.72
N ALA A 57 -8.67 -5.73 -11.09
CA ALA A 57 -8.88 -4.31 -11.28
C ALA A 57 -7.65 -3.49 -10.87
N ALA A 58 -6.96 -2.92 -11.87
CA ALA A 58 -5.82 -2.03 -11.68
C ALA A 58 -6.13 -0.89 -10.69
N ILE A 59 -7.35 -0.35 -10.72
CA ILE A 59 -7.80 0.73 -9.82
C ILE A 59 -7.62 0.34 -8.35
N ILE A 60 -7.92 -0.91 -7.97
CA ILE A 60 -7.78 -1.38 -6.59
C ILE A 60 -6.32 -1.40 -6.17
N ALA A 61 -5.43 -1.91 -7.03
CA ALA A 61 -4.00 -1.97 -6.73
C ALA A 61 -3.37 -0.57 -6.61
N TRP A 62 -3.75 0.36 -7.50
CA TRP A 62 -3.27 1.74 -7.41
C TRP A 62 -3.87 2.50 -6.21
N GLY A 63 -5.11 2.20 -5.83
CA GLY A 63 -5.70 2.71 -4.58
C GLY A 63 -4.97 2.20 -3.34
N ALA A 64 -4.60 0.92 -3.33
CA ALA A 64 -3.78 0.32 -2.27
C ALA A 64 -2.38 0.97 -2.18
N ILE A 65 -1.72 1.20 -3.32
CA ILE A 65 -0.46 1.98 -3.36
C ILE A 65 -0.69 3.40 -2.81
N GLY A 66 -1.82 4.04 -3.14
CA GLY A 66 -2.21 5.32 -2.59
C GLY A 66 -2.31 5.33 -1.06
N TYR A 67 -2.89 4.28 -0.47
CA TYR A 67 -2.93 4.11 0.99
C TYR A 67 -1.52 4.04 1.60
N VAL A 68 -0.61 3.27 0.99
CA VAL A 68 0.79 3.18 1.45
C VAL A 68 1.49 4.55 1.33
N LEU A 69 1.24 5.30 0.25
CA LEU A 69 1.77 6.65 0.08
C LEU A 69 1.23 7.64 1.12
N PHE A 70 -0.04 7.52 1.50
CA PHE A 70 -0.59 8.26 2.63
C PHE A 70 0.21 8.00 3.90
N GLY A 71 0.42 6.73 4.25
CA GLY A 71 1.23 6.34 5.40
C GLY A 71 2.69 6.80 5.30
N ALA A 72 3.24 6.92 4.10
CA ALA A 72 4.61 7.34 3.89
C ALA A 72 4.81 8.86 4.00
N LEU A 73 3.85 9.65 3.50
CA LEU A 73 4.07 11.08 3.20
C LEU A 73 3.12 12.03 3.93
N LEU A 74 1.97 11.55 4.44
CA LEU A 74 0.89 12.41 4.92
C LEU A 74 0.54 12.18 6.40
N THR A 75 1.32 11.36 7.09
CA THR A 75 1.27 11.15 8.54
C THR A 75 2.28 12.03 9.27
N ASP A 76 2.09 12.17 10.59
CA ASP A 76 3.00 12.92 11.44
C ASP A 76 4.37 12.23 11.53
N GLY A 77 5.45 13.00 11.43
CA GLY A 77 6.82 12.46 11.38
C GLY A 77 7.26 11.93 10.01
N SER A 78 6.48 12.21 8.95
CA SER A 78 6.85 11.92 7.57
C SER A 78 8.12 12.66 7.11
N PRO A 79 8.91 12.10 6.16
CA PRO A 79 8.64 10.88 5.39
C PRO A 79 9.05 9.57 6.10
N HIS A 80 8.18 8.56 6.04
CA HIS A 80 8.49 7.19 6.46
C HIS A 80 9.08 6.40 5.28
N TRP A 81 10.41 6.37 5.20
CA TRP A 81 11.14 5.74 4.10
C TRP A 81 10.79 4.28 3.80
N PRO A 82 10.55 3.40 4.81
CA PRO A 82 10.16 2.01 4.52
C PRO A 82 8.84 1.91 3.74
N LEU A 83 7.84 2.73 4.08
CA LEU A 83 6.56 2.77 3.39
C LEU A 83 6.70 3.36 1.98
N ALA A 84 7.53 4.41 1.83
CA ALA A 84 7.82 4.97 0.51
C ALA A 84 8.50 3.93 -0.41
N ALA A 85 9.46 3.17 0.13
CA ALA A 85 10.13 2.10 -0.60
C ALA A 85 9.15 0.99 -1.00
N LEU A 86 8.25 0.58 -0.09
CA LEU A 86 7.19 -0.39 -0.37
C LEU A 86 6.29 0.10 -1.52
N ALA A 87 5.80 1.34 -1.47
CA ALA A 87 4.97 1.90 -2.53
C ALA A 87 5.67 1.88 -3.89
N LEU A 88 6.94 2.30 -3.94
CA LEU A 88 7.75 2.29 -5.16
C LEU A 88 8.02 0.86 -5.68
N ALA A 89 8.24 -0.10 -4.79
CA ALA A 89 8.44 -1.51 -5.15
C ALA A 89 7.18 -2.14 -5.78
N LEU A 90 5.99 -1.75 -5.32
CA LEU A 90 4.71 -2.27 -5.83
C LEU A 90 4.32 -1.70 -7.21
N MET A 91 4.66 -0.43 -7.51
CA MET A 91 4.29 0.24 -8.77
C MET A 91 4.61 -0.54 -10.07
N PRO A 92 5.79 -1.15 -10.26
CA PRO A 92 6.10 -1.92 -11.47
C PRO A 92 5.42 -3.31 -11.51
N LEU A 93 4.93 -3.81 -10.36
CA LEU A 93 4.31 -5.13 -10.23
C LEU A 93 2.84 -5.09 -10.67
N VAL A 94 2.14 -4.00 -10.33
CA VAL A 94 0.69 -3.86 -10.54
C VAL A 94 0.32 -3.56 -12.00
N PRO A 95 -0.86 -3.98 -12.47
CA PRO A 95 -1.36 -3.61 -13.80
C PRO A 95 -1.60 -2.10 -13.90
N ARG A 96 -1.36 -1.53 -15.08
CA ARG A 96 -1.55 -0.08 -15.33
C ARG A 96 -2.98 0.20 -15.83
N PRO A 97 -3.73 1.12 -15.20
CA PRO A 97 -5.06 1.49 -15.66
C PRO A 97 -4.97 2.12 -17.05
N ASN A 98 -5.71 1.55 -18.02
CA ASN A 98 -5.65 1.95 -19.43
C ASN A 98 -4.22 2.05 -19.98
N ARG A 99 -3.30 1.20 -19.49
CA ARG A 99 -1.86 1.20 -19.84
C ARG A 99 -1.10 2.51 -19.49
N SER A 100 -1.72 3.43 -18.76
CA SER A 100 -1.12 4.72 -18.38
C SER A 100 -0.56 4.70 -16.96
N LEU A 101 0.71 5.09 -16.81
CA LEU A 101 1.33 5.32 -15.50
C LEU A 101 0.73 6.54 -14.81
N GLY A 102 0.49 7.63 -15.57
CA GLY A 102 -0.05 8.87 -15.03
C GLY A 102 -1.43 8.70 -14.41
N LEU A 103 -2.31 7.89 -15.03
CA LEU A 103 -3.60 7.55 -14.43
C LEU A 103 -3.44 6.76 -13.13
N GLY A 104 -2.49 5.83 -13.07
CA GLY A 104 -2.17 5.10 -11.85
C GLY A 104 -1.73 6.05 -10.72
N LEU A 105 -0.82 6.97 -11.02
CA LEU A 105 -0.35 7.97 -10.07
C LEU A 105 -1.47 8.91 -9.61
N LEU A 106 -2.37 9.32 -10.50
CA LEU A 106 -3.54 10.13 -10.15
C LEU A 106 -4.50 9.39 -9.21
N ILE A 107 -4.74 8.09 -9.46
CA ILE A 107 -5.56 7.26 -8.58
C ILE A 107 -4.89 7.12 -7.21
N ALA A 108 -3.58 6.85 -7.19
CA ALA A 108 -2.83 6.71 -5.95
C ALA A 108 -2.79 8.01 -5.14
N SER A 109 -2.58 9.17 -5.78
CA SER A 109 -2.58 10.45 -5.08
C SER A 109 -3.97 10.83 -4.56
N ALA A 110 -5.03 10.60 -5.35
CA ALA A 110 -6.40 10.79 -4.88
C ALA A 110 -6.73 9.89 -3.69
N ALA A 111 -6.38 8.59 -3.77
CA ALA A 111 -6.57 7.64 -2.69
C ALA A 111 -5.78 8.02 -1.42
N ALA A 112 -4.55 8.53 -1.57
CA ALA A 112 -3.75 8.99 -0.43
C ALA A 112 -4.42 10.16 0.31
N LEU A 113 -4.96 11.14 -0.44
CA LEU A 113 -5.68 12.27 0.15
C LEU A 113 -6.98 11.83 0.82
N ILE A 114 -7.73 10.92 0.19
CA ILE A 114 -8.94 10.35 0.78
C ILE A 114 -8.60 9.61 2.08
N ALA A 115 -7.56 8.78 2.08
CA ALA A 115 -7.10 8.07 3.27
C ALA A 115 -6.71 9.05 4.39
N ARG A 116 -6.00 10.14 4.07
CA ARG A 116 -5.65 11.18 5.06
C ARG A 116 -6.87 11.79 5.74
N VAL A 117 -7.92 12.07 4.97
CA VAL A 117 -9.18 12.62 5.50
C VAL A 117 -9.90 11.56 6.34
N LEU A 118 -10.07 10.35 5.82
CA LEU A 118 -10.79 9.28 6.52
C LEU A 118 -10.12 8.90 7.85
N ILE A 119 -8.80 8.74 7.87
CA ILE A 119 -8.07 8.39 9.09
C ILE A 119 -8.13 9.54 10.10
N GLY A 120 -8.02 10.80 9.65
CA GLY A 120 -8.17 11.96 10.55
C GLY A 120 -9.59 12.19 11.07
N LEU A 121 -10.59 11.49 10.55
CA LEU A 121 -11.95 11.45 11.11
C LEU A 121 -12.16 10.28 12.10
N LEU A 122 -11.30 9.26 12.02
CA LEU A 122 -11.39 8.05 12.85
C LEU A 122 -10.54 8.14 14.12
N VAL A 123 -9.46 8.93 14.08
CA VAL A 123 -8.48 9.13 15.16
C VAL A 123 -8.44 10.59 15.56
#